data_AF-A0A925ZT20-F1
#
_entry.id   AF-A0A925ZT20-F1
#
_cell.length_a   1.000
_cell.length_b   1.000
_cell.length_c   1.000
_cell.angle_alpha   90.00
_cell.angle_beta   90.00
_cell.angle_gamma   90.00
#
_symmetry.space_group_name_H-M   'P 1'
#
loop_
_entity.id
_entity.type
_entity.pdbx_description
1 polymer ?
#
loop_
_entity_poly.entity_id
_entity_poly.type
_entity_poly.pdbx_seq_one_letter_code
_entity_poly.pdbx_strand_id
1 'polypeptide(L)'
;MSDHSERTTDTPDLMGTAWRLETYGPAGAPVAAPNGAEAMVTFGDDGRVTGDTGCNRFFGPYQIEGDEIVFGALGATRKACIGEERQRQEGALLAALRGDVRYELADDTLRLFAANDAVLTLASTPLEDDEG
;
A
#
# COMPACT_ATOMS: atom_id res chain seq x y z
N MET A 1 -3.69 33.02 -14.17
CA MET A 1 -2.34 32.52 -13.87
C MET A 1 -2.27 32.35 -12.37
N SER A 2 -1.99 31.11 -11.94
CA SER A 2 -1.45 30.73 -10.63
C SER A 2 -2.21 31.17 -9.39
N ASP A 3 -3.03 30.27 -8.85
CA ASP A 3 -3.07 30.07 -7.41
C ASP A 3 -2.94 28.56 -7.14
N HIS A 4 -1.74 28.18 -6.70
CA HIS A 4 -1.40 26.83 -6.27
C HIS A 4 -1.90 26.75 -4.82
N SER A 5 -3.21 26.51 -4.66
CA SER A 5 -3.82 26.32 -3.34
C SER A 5 -3.27 25.02 -2.74
N GLU A 6 -2.30 25.23 -1.84
CA GLU A 6 -2.20 24.51 -0.57
C GLU A 6 -2.15 22.99 -0.66
N ARG A 7 -0.96 22.42 -0.91
CA ARG A 7 -0.65 21.04 -0.49
C ARG A 7 -0.52 20.98 1.04
N THR A 8 -1.66 21.10 1.70
CA THR A 8 -1.78 20.78 3.11
C THR A 8 -1.90 19.27 3.22
N THR A 9 -0.92 18.66 3.88
CA THR A 9 -0.98 17.33 4.47
C THR A 9 -2.29 17.17 5.24
N ASP A 10 -3.33 16.63 4.60
CA ASP A 10 -4.60 16.32 5.22
C ASP A 10 -4.78 14.80 5.21
N THR A 11 -4.80 14.24 6.40
CA THR A 11 -4.91 12.82 6.73
C THR A 11 -6.27 12.14 6.41
N PRO A 12 -7.27 12.70 5.69
CA PRO A 12 -8.36 11.93 5.07
C PRO A 12 -8.07 11.42 3.64
N ASP A 13 -7.02 11.89 2.97
CA ASP A 13 -6.82 11.61 1.52
C ASP A 13 -6.50 10.14 1.21
N LEU A 14 -6.04 9.36 2.20
CA LEU A 14 -5.79 7.94 2.01
C LEU A 14 -7.08 7.11 2.02
N MET A 15 -8.14 7.55 2.71
CA MET A 15 -9.37 6.78 2.82
C MET A 15 -10.13 6.78 1.48
N GLY A 16 -10.63 5.62 1.06
CA GLY A 16 -11.31 5.44 -0.22
C GLY A 16 -10.36 5.36 -1.43
N THR A 17 -9.04 5.25 -1.24
CA THR A 17 -8.07 5.24 -2.34
C THR A 17 -7.47 3.86 -2.58
N ALA A 18 -7.00 3.64 -3.81
CA ALA A 18 -6.32 2.42 -4.24
C ALA A 18 -4.91 2.73 -4.76
N TRP A 19 -3.96 1.92 -4.33
CA TRP A 19 -2.54 2.12 -4.56
C TRP A 19 -1.92 0.85 -5.13
N ARG A 20 -1.20 0.98 -6.25
CA ARG A 20 -0.51 -0.14 -6.88
C ARG A 20 0.94 -0.17 -6.46
N LEU A 21 1.41 -1.32 -6.00
CA LEU A 21 2.80 -1.54 -5.61
C LEU A 21 3.74 -1.39 -6.82
N GLU A 22 4.71 -0.49 -6.70
CA GLU A 22 5.78 -0.33 -7.69
C GLU A 22 7.07 -0.98 -7.23
N THR A 23 7.46 -0.73 -5.97
CA THR A 23 8.67 -1.30 -5.38
C THR A 23 8.44 -1.72 -3.93
N TYR A 24 9.19 -2.74 -3.50
CA TYR A 24 9.14 -3.27 -2.14
C TYR A 24 10.52 -3.73 -1.68
N GLY A 25 10.75 -3.80 -0.36
CA GLY A 25 12.00 -4.33 0.20
C GLY A 25 12.70 -3.33 1.12
N PRO A 26 13.98 -3.56 1.46
CA PRO A 26 14.70 -2.69 2.40
C PRO A 26 14.90 -1.28 1.81
N ALA A 27 14.88 -0.26 2.66
CA ALA A 27 15.01 1.15 2.26
C ALA A 27 16.23 1.44 1.36
N GLY A 28 17.35 0.74 1.58
CA GLY A 28 18.58 0.91 0.81
C GLY A 28 18.67 0.11 -0.50
N ALA A 29 17.76 -0.85 -0.73
CA ALA A 29 17.76 -1.69 -1.92
C ALA A 29 16.34 -2.23 -2.22
N PRO A 30 15.38 -1.34 -2.55
CA PRO A 30 14.05 -1.77 -2.95
C PRO A 30 14.12 -2.54 -4.28
N VAL A 31 13.32 -3.59 -4.39
CA VAL A 31 13.14 -4.37 -5.62
C VAL A 31 11.84 -3.97 -6.30
N ALA A 32 11.82 -3.98 -7.63
CA ALA A 32 10.60 -3.71 -8.39
C ALA A 32 9.60 -4.86 -8.23
N ALA A 33 8.31 -4.52 -8.16
CA ALA A 33 7.24 -5.49 -8.30
C ALA A 33 7.37 -6.20 -9.67
N PRO A 34 7.21 -7.54 -9.74
CA PRO A 34 7.25 -8.25 -11.01
C PRO A 34 6.13 -7.73 -11.93
N ASN A 35 6.44 -7.64 -13.23
CA ASN A 35 5.45 -7.27 -14.24
C ASN A 35 4.24 -8.23 -14.18
N GLY A 36 3.03 -7.67 -14.07
CA GLY A 36 1.79 -8.44 -13.96
C GLY A 36 1.48 -9.00 -12.57
N ALA A 37 2.22 -8.59 -11.53
CA ALA A 37 1.88 -8.97 -10.17
C ALA A 37 0.70 -8.19 -9.60
N GLU A 38 0.18 -7.13 -10.25
CA GLU A 38 -1.06 -6.40 -9.90
C GLU A 38 -1.28 -6.20 -8.39
N ALA A 39 -0.19 -6.02 -7.63
CA ALA A 39 -0.28 -5.93 -6.19
C ALA A 39 -0.87 -4.57 -5.84
N MET A 40 -2.04 -4.60 -5.20
CA MET A 40 -2.81 -3.41 -4.89
C MET A 40 -3.14 -3.35 -3.42
N VAL A 41 -3.21 -2.14 -2.89
CA VAL A 41 -3.61 -1.83 -1.52
C VAL A 41 -4.70 -0.78 -1.58
N THR A 42 -5.85 -1.10 -1.00
CA THR A 42 -7.02 -0.24 -0.94
C THR A 42 -7.36 0.04 0.51
N PHE A 43 -7.42 1.31 0.86
CA PHE A 43 -7.79 1.76 2.20
C PHE A 43 -9.28 2.13 2.16
N GLY A 44 -10.14 1.28 2.74
CA GLY A 44 -11.58 1.53 2.78
C GLY A 44 -11.95 2.60 3.80
N ASP A 45 -12.99 3.38 3.49
CA ASP A 45 -13.64 4.34 4.40
C ASP A 45 -14.27 3.67 5.64
N ASP A 46 -14.46 2.36 5.62
CA ASP A 46 -14.93 1.56 6.75
C ASP A 46 -13.82 1.22 7.77
N GLY A 47 -12.61 1.78 7.62
CA GLY A 47 -11.47 1.50 8.50
C GLY A 47 -10.85 0.12 8.27
N ARG A 48 -11.06 -0.47 7.09
CA ARG A 48 -10.46 -1.74 6.68
C ARG A 48 -9.57 -1.56 5.46
N VAL A 49 -8.38 -2.12 5.55
CA VAL A 49 -7.48 -2.25 4.41
C VAL A 49 -7.83 -3.55 3.72
N THR A 50 -7.88 -3.52 2.40
CA THR A 50 -7.95 -4.71 1.56
C THR A 50 -6.92 -4.60 0.46
N GLY A 51 -6.43 -5.71 -0.06
CA GLY A 51 -5.46 -5.64 -1.13
C GLY A 51 -5.10 -6.99 -1.68
N ASP A 52 -4.32 -6.99 -2.74
CA ASP A 52 -3.74 -8.18 -3.35
C ASP A 52 -2.22 -8.08 -3.30
N THR A 53 -1.57 -9.17 -2.90
CA THR A 53 -0.10 -9.30 -2.87
C THR A 53 0.48 -9.76 -4.20
N GLY A 54 -0.34 -9.85 -5.24
CA GLY A 54 -0.06 -10.50 -6.52
C GLY A 54 -0.24 -12.00 -6.54
N CYS A 55 -0.70 -12.59 -5.44
CA CYS A 55 -1.02 -13.99 -5.34
C CYS A 55 -2.17 -14.23 -4.37
N ASN A 56 -2.02 -13.66 -3.17
CA ASN A 56 -2.97 -13.76 -2.09
C ASN A 56 -3.62 -12.42 -1.80
N ARG A 57 -4.93 -12.46 -1.55
CA ARG A 57 -5.68 -11.30 -1.12
C ARG A 57 -5.56 -11.16 0.38
N PHE A 58 -5.28 -9.96 0.86
CA PHE A 58 -5.20 -9.64 2.27
C PHE A 58 -6.28 -8.64 2.67
N PHE A 59 -6.65 -8.67 3.94
CA PHE A 59 -7.64 -7.76 4.50
C PHE A 59 -7.47 -7.65 6.01
N GLY A 60 -7.80 -6.50 6.58
CA GLY A 60 -7.80 -6.33 8.03
C GLY A 60 -8.16 -4.92 8.44
N PRO A 61 -8.32 -4.66 9.75
CA PRO A 61 -8.54 -3.32 10.25
C PRO A 61 -7.25 -2.49 10.13
N TYR A 62 -7.39 -1.21 9.82
CA TYR A 62 -6.33 -0.21 9.91
C TYR A 62 -6.85 1.04 10.62
N GLN A 63 -5.95 1.80 11.21
CA GLN A 63 -6.23 3.10 11.80
C GLN A 63 -5.14 4.06 11.37
N ILE A 64 -5.49 5.32 11.13
CA ILE A 64 -4.50 6.36 10.83
C ILE A 64 -4.35 7.24 12.07
N GLU A 65 -3.13 7.35 12.57
CA GLU A 65 -2.75 8.18 13.71
C GLU A 65 -1.71 9.21 13.23
N GLY A 66 -2.19 10.40 12.84
CA GLY A 66 -1.31 11.46 12.30
C GLY A 66 -0.68 11.07 10.96
N ASP A 67 0.64 10.86 10.97
CA ASP A 67 1.45 10.42 9.83
C ASP A 67 1.82 8.92 9.87
N GLU A 68 1.14 8.14 10.70
CA GLU A 68 1.33 6.70 10.86
C GLU A 68 0.04 5.92 10.61
N ILE A 69 0.17 4.74 10.00
CA ILE A 69 -0.91 3.77 9.79
C ILE A 69 -0.65 2.60 10.72
N VAL A 70 -1.60 2.34 11.62
CA VAL A 70 -1.59 1.20 12.53
C VAL A 70 -2.44 0.09 11.93
N PHE A 71 -1.80 -0.94 11.41
CA PHE A 71 -2.47 -2.13 10.92
C PHE A 71 -2.73 -3.10 12.06
N GLY A 72 -3.98 -3.52 12.21
CA GLY A 72 -4.37 -4.52 13.19
C GLY A 72 -4.14 -5.95 12.70
N ALA A 73 -5.02 -6.86 13.12
CA ALA A 73 -4.93 -8.27 12.72
C ALA A 73 -5.24 -8.45 11.21
N LEU A 74 -4.20 -8.48 10.39
CA LEU A 74 -4.31 -8.77 8.96
C LEU A 74 -4.55 -10.26 8.71
N GLY A 75 -5.61 -10.56 7.97
CA GLY A 75 -5.85 -11.86 7.37
C GLY A 75 -5.38 -11.90 5.92
N ALA A 76 -4.94 -13.07 5.45
CA ALA A 76 -4.64 -13.32 4.05
C ALA A 76 -5.24 -14.64 3.60
N THR A 77 -5.66 -14.72 2.34
CA THR A 77 -6.03 -16.00 1.72
C THR A 77 -4.79 -16.88 1.59
N ARG A 78 -4.96 -18.21 1.58
CA ARG A 78 -3.89 -19.16 1.32
C ARG A 78 -4.08 -19.83 -0.04
N LYS A 79 -3.66 -19.16 -1.10
CA LYS A 79 -3.47 -19.74 -2.44
C LYS A 79 -2.02 -20.18 -2.58
N ALA A 80 -1.81 -21.26 -3.32
CA ALA A 80 -0.47 -21.71 -3.68
C ALA A 80 0.08 -20.77 -4.77
N CYS A 81 1.01 -19.89 -4.38
CA CYS A 81 1.72 -19.02 -5.31
C CYS A 81 2.76 -19.84 -6.07
N ILE A 82 2.68 -19.86 -7.40
CA ILE A 82 3.74 -20.43 -8.23
C ILE A 82 4.79 -19.34 -8.49
N GLY A 83 6.04 -19.62 -8.09
CA GLY A 83 7.20 -18.76 -8.27
C GLY A 83 7.77 -18.20 -6.96
N GLU A 84 9.09 -18.25 -6.79
CA GLU A 84 9.79 -17.71 -5.61
C GLU A 84 9.64 -16.19 -5.46
N GLU A 85 9.62 -15.45 -6.57
CA GLU A 85 9.45 -13.99 -6.56
C GLU A 85 8.11 -13.56 -5.98
N ARG A 86 7.01 -14.24 -6.37
CA ARG A 86 5.68 -13.95 -5.82
C ARG A 86 5.56 -14.27 -4.34
N GLN A 87 6.17 -15.37 -3.90
CA GLN A 87 6.22 -15.71 -2.47
C GLN A 87 7.04 -14.70 -1.66
N ARG A 88 8.18 -14.23 -2.19
CA ARG A 88 8.98 -13.18 -1.54
C ARG A 88 8.21 -11.86 -1.49
N GLN A 89 7.54 -11.47 -2.57
CA GLN A 89 6.72 -10.26 -2.60
C GLN A 89 5.62 -10.32 -1.55
N GLU A 90 4.84 -11.40 -1.50
CA GLU A 90 3.79 -11.59 -0.50
C GLU A 90 4.35 -11.51 0.92
N GLY A 91 5.43 -12.23 1.20
CA GLY A 91 6.06 -12.23 2.51
C GLY A 91 6.56 -10.84 2.91
N ALA A 92 7.20 -10.13 1.99
CA ALA A 92 7.71 -8.78 2.23
C ALA A 92 6.57 -7.78 2.46
N LEU A 93 5.52 -7.81 1.65
CA LEU A 93 4.37 -6.92 1.79
C LEU A 93 3.64 -7.15 3.11
N LEU A 94 3.30 -8.41 3.42
CA LEU A 94 2.62 -8.75 4.67
C LEU A 94 3.50 -8.48 5.90
N ALA A 95 4.82 -8.59 5.79
CA ALA A 95 5.73 -8.24 6.89
C ALA A 95 5.83 -6.72 7.08
N ALA A 96 5.86 -5.96 5.99
CA ALA A 96 5.92 -4.50 6.03
C ALA A 96 4.62 -3.87 6.57
N LEU A 97 3.46 -4.46 6.25
CA LEU A 97 2.15 -3.98 6.73
C LEU A 97 1.82 -4.46 8.16
N ARG A 98 2.75 -5.03 8.92
CA ARG A 98 2.48 -5.47 10.30
C ARG A 98 2.85 -4.39 11.29
N GLY A 99 1.86 -3.94 12.06
CA GLY A 99 2.05 -2.97 13.13
C GLY A 99 1.92 -1.54 12.63
N ASP A 100 2.74 -0.66 13.20
CA ASP A 100 2.87 0.73 12.82
C ASP A 100 3.72 0.90 11.55
N VAL A 101 3.19 1.70 10.64
CA VAL A 101 3.81 2.01 9.35
C VAL A 101 3.67 3.50 9.12
N ARG A 102 4.80 4.22 9.12
CA ARG A 102 4.79 5.63 8.74
C ARG A 102 4.49 5.74 7.25
N TYR A 103 3.63 6.67 6.86
CA TYR A 103 3.33 6.91 5.46
C TYR A 103 3.72 8.33 5.03
N GLU A 104 4.14 8.46 3.79
CA GLU A 104 4.35 9.75 3.14
C GLU A 104 3.58 9.75 1.82
N LEU A 105 2.69 10.73 1.69
CA LEU A 105 1.94 10.98 0.46
C LEU A 105 2.57 12.16 -0.27
N ALA A 106 3.01 11.94 -1.51
CA ALA A 106 3.58 12.98 -2.35
C ALA A 106 3.03 12.84 -3.78
N ASP A 107 2.27 13.84 -4.23
CA ASP A 107 1.60 13.84 -5.53
C ASP A 107 0.74 12.55 -5.67
N ASP A 108 1.12 11.68 -6.61
CA ASP A 108 0.49 10.40 -6.92
C ASP A 108 1.28 9.21 -6.37
N THR A 109 2.15 9.43 -5.38
CA THR A 109 3.02 8.40 -4.82
C THR A 109 2.83 8.28 -3.32
N LEU A 110 2.46 7.08 -2.89
CA LEU A 110 2.41 6.67 -1.49
C LEU A 110 3.67 5.89 -1.15
N ARG A 111 4.41 6.36 -0.15
CA ARG A 111 5.56 5.64 0.41
C ARG A 111 5.21 5.17 1.81
N LEU A 112 5.38 3.88 2.06
CA LEU A 112 5.18 3.27 3.37
C LEU A 112 6.54 2.87 3.93
N PHE A 113 6.81 3.30 5.15
CA PHE A 113 8.01 3.00 5.92
C PHE A 113 7.61 2.07 7.06
N ALA A 114 7.90 0.79 6.88
CA ALA A 114 7.57 -0.22 7.85
C ALA A 114 8.60 -0.27 8.98
N ALA A 115 8.16 -0.68 10.17
CA ALA A 115 9.02 -0.84 11.34
C ALA A 115 10.21 -1.82 11.14
N ASN A 116 10.15 -2.68 10.12
CA ASN A 116 11.22 -3.60 9.75
C ASN A 116 12.26 -3.02 8.77
N ASP A 117 12.34 -1.70 8.64
CA ASP A 117 13.22 -0.96 7.71
C ASP A 117 12.88 -1.20 6.22
N ALA A 118 11.71 -1.80 5.94
CA ALA A 118 11.20 -1.95 4.60
C ALA A 118 10.51 -0.68 4.12
N VAL A 119 10.71 -0.34 2.85
CA VAL A 119 10.01 0.73 2.16
C VAL A 119 9.19 0.12 1.03
N LEU A 120 7.91 0.46 1.00
CA LEU A 120 7.01 0.16 -0.11
C LEU A 120 6.71 1.48 -0.82
N THR A 121 6.94 1.52 -2.13
CA THR A 121 6.49 2.64 -2.96
C THR A 121 5.31 2.16 -3.78
N LEU A 122 4.20 2.87 -3.68
CA LEU A 122 2.98 2.61 -4.40
C LEU A 122 2.58 3.86 -5.19
N ALA A 123 2.05 3.65 -6.39
CA ALA A 123 1.49 4.72 -7.22
C ALA A 123 -0.03 4.76 -7.05
N SER A 124 -0.60 5.97 -7.04
CA SER A 124 -2.05 6.17 -7.09
C SER A 124 -2.54 5.47 -8.34
N THR A 125 -3.50 4.58 -8.16
CA THR A 125 -4.22 4.03 -9.29
C THR A 125 -5.53 4.79 -9.33
N PRO A 126 -5.76 5.63 -10.36
CA PRO A 126 -7.08 6.19 -10.55
C PRO A 126 -8.01 4.98 -10.62
N LEU A 127 -8.93 4.88 -9.66
CA LEU A 127 -10.14 4.10 -9.87
C LEU A 127 -10.71 4.74 -11.12
N GLU A 128 -10.61 4.06 -12.26
CA GLU A 128 -11.19 4.56 -13.51
C GLU A 128 -12.68 4.76 -13.20
N ASP A 129 -13.05 6.01 -12.90
CA ASP A 129 -14.41 6.48 -12.94
C ASP A 129 -14.80 6.27 -14.40
N ASP A 130 -15.52 5.19 -14.64
CA ASP A 130 -16.24 4.92 -15.88
C ASP A 130 -17.07 6.17 -16.17
N GLU A 131 -16.53 7.09 -16.98
CA GLU A 131 -17.31 8.15 -17.60
C GLU A 131 -18.44 7.48 -18.39
N GLY A 132 -19.65 7.58 -17.86
CA GLY A 132 -20.90 7.13 -18.50
C GLY A 132 -22.12 7.91 -18.02
#